data_AF-M2TFT9-F1
#
_entry.id   AF-M2TFT9-F1
#
_cell.length_a   1.000
_cell.length_b   1.000
_cell.length_c   1.000
_cell.angle_alpha   90.00
_cell.angle_beta   90.00
_cell.angle_gamma   90.00
#
_symmetry.space_group_name_H-M   'P 1'
#
loop_
_entity.id
_entity.type
_entity.pdbx_description
1 polymer ?
#
loop_
_entity_poly.entity_id
_entity_poly.type
_entity_poly.pdbx_seq_one_letter_code
_entity_poly.pdbx_strand_id
1 'polypeptide(L)'
;QAPLVSLTIKFSWIQNFASIGDSYSAGLGSGHRLDWLCSRYTHSYPNILHTSLLGTNPNRTHRFLACSGATSTEILATQVPALPSNLDLLTISAGGNDVGLTGILSACIYQFYMAAEDACAEAIGQARARIANETELYHNTSLLIDAAKQKMNPHHGSIYYTGYATFFGADDEACDNVTWAIWKDVEWEKQYLTRDLRSKLNDMVRSVNSILARAVKEAGPGVRFIDYDAEIRQLRGRYCESGVVEPAPNRAGLAFYEWATVDQGENSTALLNQTGDAVPRFSFQGGIAREVEKTLERHPDWEIEHGKGFVDKDKDKEKEGGDDGVGGEGWLGDEVHWLLPDSYKRVFHLRLMGHEVIARMVVEDLEKRSIG
;
A
#
# COMPACT_ATOMS: atom_id res chain seq x y z
N GLN A 1 -33.34 -23.54 -24.13
CA GLN A 1 -32.05 -23.00 -24.60
C GLN A 1 -31.70 -21.83 -23.71
N ALA A 2 -30.71 -21.97 -22.84
CA ALA A 2 -30.20 -20.85 -22.06
C ALA A 2 -29.58 -19.82 -23.02
N PRO A 3 -29.76 -18.51 -22.81
CA PRO A 3 -29.17 -17.52 -23.68
C PRO A 3 -27.65 -17.63 -23.55
N LEU A 4 -26.97 -17.81 -24.68
CA LEU A 4 -25.53 -17.66 -24.79
C LEU A 4 -25.18 -16.28 -24.24
N VAL A 5 -24.53 -16.22 -23.08
CA VAL A 5 -23.91 -15.01 -22.56
C VAL A 5 -22.96 -14.55 -23.65
N SER A 6 -23.28 -13.43 -24.30
CA SER A 6 -22.40 -12.82 -25.29
C SER A 6 -21.10 -12.45 -24.57
N LEU A 7 -20.07 -13.26 -24.79
CA LEU A 7 -18.70 -12.96 -24.38
C LEU A 7 -18.30 -11.66 -25.08
N THR A 8 -18.47 -10.55 -24.37
CA THR A 8 -18.11 -9.25 -24.92
C THR A 8 -16.58 -9.18 -24.91
N ILE A 9 -15.99 -9.40 -26.09
CA ILE A 9 -14.56 -9.21 -26.30
C ILE A 9 -14.29 -7.70 -26.26
N LYS A 10 -13.93 -7.19 -25.08
CA LYS A 10 -13.46 -5.82 -24.88
C LYS A 10 -11.95 -5.78 -25.12
N PHE A 11 -11.44 -4.72 -25.75
CA PHE A 11 -10.01 -4.51 -26.01
C PHE A 11 -9.26 -5.76 -26.54
N SER A 12 -9.77 -6.35 -27.64
CA SER A 12 -9.16 -7.54 -28.28
C SER A 12 -7.71 -7.34 -28.70
N TRP A 13 -7.31 -6.09 -28.94
CA TRP A 13 -5.95 -5.70 -29.29
C TRP A 13 -4.95 -5.85 -28.15
N ILE A 14 -5.41 -5.87 -26.88
CA ILE A 14 -4.54 -6.10 -25.71
C ILE A 14 -4.35 -7.60 -25.54
N GLN A 15 -3.22 -8.12 -26.02
CA GLN A 15 -2.79 -9.51 -25.88
C GLN A 15 -1.66 -9.65 -24.85
N ASN A 16 -0.71 -8.72 -24.83
CA ASN A 16 0.43 -8.73 -23.91
C ASN A 16 0.25 -7.64 -22.85
N PHE A 17 -0.28 -8.04 -21.69
CA PHE A 17 -0.44 -7.17 -20.53
C PHE A 17 0.62 -7.48 -19.48
N ALA A 18 1.21 -6.46 -18.86
CA ALA A 18 2.06 -6.64 -17.70
C ALA A 18 1.79 -5.59 -16.62
N SER A 19 2.18 -5.90 -15.39
CA SER A 19 2.04 -4.98 -14.25
C SER A 19 3.26 -5.09 -13.37
N ILE A 20 3.94 -3.97 -13.20
CA ILE A 20 5.09 -3.81 -12.29
C ILE A 20 4.72 -2.80 -11.22
N GLY A 21 5.49 -2.74 -10.15
CA GLY A 21 5.31 -1.73 -9.13
C GLY A 21 5.58 -2.22 -7.72
N ASP A 22 5.12 -1.40 -6.80
CA ASP A 22 5.17 -1.61 -5.36
C ASP A 22 3.94 -2.40 -4.84
N SER A 23 3.71 -2.32 -3.53
CA SER A 23 2.61 -2.97 -2.83
C SER A 23 1.22 -2.48 -3.25
N TYR A 24 1.07 -1.27 -3.81
CA TYR A 24 -0.21 -0.77 -4.33
C TYR A 24 -0.58 -1.44 -5.64
N SER A 25 0.40 -1.79 -6.48
CA SER A 25 0.16 -2.64 -7.65
C SER A 25 -0.01 -4.10 -7.26
N ALA A 26 0.72 -4.59 -6.26
CA ALA A 26 0.53 -5.94 -5.75
C ALA A 26 -0.87 -6.13 -5.10
N GLY A 27 -1.48 -5.04 -4.62
CA GLY A 27 -2.77 -5.00 -3.97
C GLY A 27 -2.75 -5.69 -2.61
N LEU A 28 -1.72 -5.39 -1.83
CA LEU A 28 -1.42 -6.06 -0.58
C LEU A 28 -2.65 -6.10 0.35
N GLY A 29 -3.08 -7.32 0.68
CA GLY A 29 -4.20 -7.61 1.58
C GLY A 29 -5.58 -7.65 0.93
N SER A 30 -5.69 -7.35 -0.37
CA SER A 30 -6.98 -7.22 -1.07
C SER A 30 -7.47 -8.55 -1.68
N GLY A 31 -8.35 -9.24 -0.97
CA GLY A 31 -8.88 -10.54 -1.39
C GLY A 31 -7.90 -11.69 -1.13
N HIS A 32 -7.83 -12.68 -2.02
CA HIS A 32 -6.97 -13.85 -1.83
C HIS A 32 -5.54 -13.59 -2.29
N ARG A 33 -4.57 -14.11 -1.51
CA ARG A 33 -3.15 -14.03 -1.84
C ARG A 33 -2.82 -14.94 -3.02
N LEU A 34 -2.32 -14.36 -4.10
CA LEU A 34 -1.82 -15.04 -5.29
C LEU A 34 -0.35 -15.43 -5.17
N ASP A 35 0.42 -14.60 -4.45
CA ASP A 35 1.86 -14.75 -4.30
C ASP A 35 2.28 -14.25 -2.92
N TRP A 36 3.01 -15.08 -2.19
CA TRP A 36 3.48 -14.76 -0.85
C TRP A 36 4.68 -13.79 -0.86
N LEU A 37 5.71 -14.07 -1.68
CA LEU A 37 7.00 -13.37 -1.67
C LEU A 37 6.88 -11.87 -2.02
N CYS A 38 6.05 -11.56 -3.01
CA CYS A 38 5.77 -10.20 -3.48
C CYS A 38 4.44 -9.67 -2.98
N SER A 39 3.68 -10.47 -2.22
CA SER A 39 2.39 -10.09 -1.63
C SER A 39 1.40 -9.60 -2.69
N ARG A 40 1.18 -10.41 -3.73
CA ARG A 40 0.20 -10.10 -4.79
C ARG A 40 -1.16 -10.72 -4.48
N TYR A 41 -2.25 -10.00 -4.76
CA TYR A 41 -3.60 -10.44 -4.40
C TYR A 41 -4.63 -10.31 -5.53
N THR A 42 -5.73 -11.05 -5.41
CA THR A 42 -6.78 -11.17 -6.44
C THR A 42 -7.59 -9.89 -6.65
N HIS A 43 -7.73 -9.02 -5.66
CA HIS A 43 -8.46 -7.75 -5.81
C HIS A 43 -7.55 -6.55 -6.08
N SER A 44 -6.28 -6.80 -6.41
CA SER A 44 -5.39 -5.77 -6.92
C SER A 44 -5.90 -5.18 -8.23
N TYR A 45 -5.72 -3.88 -8.45
CA TYR A 45 -6.20 -3.23 -9.68
C TYR A 45 -5.65 -3.89 -10.97
N PRO A 46 -4.39 -4.40 -11.02
CA PRO A 46 -3.92 -5.18 -12.16
C PRO A 46 -4.71 -6.45 -12.42
N ASN A 47 -5.03 -7.20 -11.37
CA ASN A 47 -5.75 -8.46 -11.50
C ASN A 47 -7.22 -8.21 -11.87
N ILE A 48 -7.84 -7.15 -11.33
CA ILE A 48 -9.19 -6.71 -11.72
C ILE A 48 -9.23 -6.35 -13.21
N LEU A 49 -8.24 -5.60 -13.71
CA LEU A 49 -8.10 -5.30 -15.13
C LEU A 49 -8.02 -6.59 -15.96
N HIS A 50 -7.10 -7.49 -15.62
CA HIS A 50 -6.85 -8.71 -16.38
C HIS A 50 -8.06 -9.65 -16.43
N THR A 51 -8.66 -9.92 -15.27
CA THR A 51 -9.68 -10.96 -15.10
C THR A 51 -11.09 -10.50 -15.39
N SER A 52 -11.35 -9.19 -15.31
CA SER A 52 -12.71 -8.64 -15.40
C SER A 52 -12.81 -7.52 -16.43
N LEU A 53 -12.14 -6.38 -16.22
CA LEU A 53 -12.50 -5.16 -16.94
C LEU A 53 -11.94 -5.05 -18.36
N LEU A 54 -10.87 -5.78 -18.68
CA LEU A 54 -10.38 -5.87 -20.06
C LEU A 54 -11.18 -6.85 -20.92
N GLY A 55 -12.25 -7.47 -20.39
CA GLY A 55 -13.07 -8.46 -21.11
C GLY A 55 -12.38 -9.80 -21.34
N THR A 56 -13.10 -10.79 -21.85
CA THR A 56 -12.53 -12.13 -22.07
C THR A 56 -11.74 -12.18 -23.38
N ASN A 57 -10.48 -12.60 -23.30
CA ASN A 57 -9.64 -12.88 -24.47
C ASN A 57 -8.73 -14.09 -24.16
N PRO A 58 -8.93 -15.25 -24.80
CA PRO A 58 -8.15 -16.47 -24.52
C PRO A 58 -6.67 -16.34 -24.90
N ASN A 59 -6.31 -15.37 -25.74
CA ASN A 59 -4.93 -15.12 -26.15
C ASN A 59 -4.24 -14.06 -25.27
N ARG A 60 -4.96 -13.44 -24.33
CA ARG A 60 -4.37 -12.42 -23.46
C ARG A 60 -3.54 -13.07 -22.37
N THR A 61 -2.28 -12.69 -22.28
CA THR A 61 -1.39 -13.03 -21.18
C THR A 61 -1.26 -11.85 -20.22
N HIS A 62 -1.09 -12.14 -18.94
CA HIS A 62 -0.76 -11.13 -17.93
C HIS A 62 0.52 -11.52 -17.18
N ARG A 63 1.55 -10.68 -17.29
CA ARG A 63 2.78 -10.81 -16.52
C ARG A 63 2.73 -9.89 -15.31
N PHE A 64 2.29 -10.45 -14.18
CA PHE A 64 2.18 -9.72 -12.92
C PHE A 64 3.49 -9.82 -12.12
N LEU A 65 4.22 -8.72 -11.99
CA LEU A 65 5.57 -8.62 -11.41
C LEU A 65 5.70 -7.65 -10.23
N ALA A 66 4.65 -6.90 -9.91
CA ALA A 66 4.64 -5.99 -8.77
C ALA A 66 5.03 -6.71 -7.47
N CYS A 67 5.72 -5.99 -6.59
CA CYS A 67 6.30 -6.55 -5.37
C CYS A 67 6.23 -5.53 -4.22
N SER A 68 5.72 -5.98 -3.07
CA SER A 68 5.64 -5.15 -1.87
C SER A 68 7.01 -4.62 -1.45
N GLY A 69 7.06 -3.35 -1.02
CA GLY A 69 8.28 -2.67 -0.57
C GLY A 69 9.16 -2.11 -1.69
N ALA A 70 8.91 -2.46 -2.96
CA ALA A 70 9.78 -2.04 -4.07
C ALA A 70 9.78 -0.52 -4.28
N THR A 71 10.98 0.05 -4.40
CA THR A 71 11.25 1.42 -4.85
C THR A 71 11.32 1.49 -6.38
N SER A 72 11.28 2.70 -6.96
CA SER A 72 11.41 2.87 -8.41
C SER A 72 12.73 2.33 -8.96
N THR A 73 13.83 2.43 -8.20
CA THR A 73 15.15 1.91 -8.59
C THR A 73 15.21 0.38 -8.53
N GLU A 74 14.58 -0.24 -7.53
CA GLU A 74 14.47 -1.71 -7.45
C GLU A 74 13.57 -2.27 -8.56
N ILE A 75 12.46 -1.60 -8.88
CA ILE A 75 11.59 -1.96 -10.00
C ILE A 75 12.39 -1.92 -11.31
N LEU A 76 13.17 -0.85 -11.52
CA LEU A 76 14.05 -0.71 -12.68
C LEU A 76 15.10 -1.84 -12.75
N ALA A 77 15.67 -2.22 -11.60
CA ALA A 77 16.72 -3.24 -11.54
C ALA A 77 16.21 -4.67 -11.67
N THR A 78 14.98 -4.96 -11.21
CA THR A 78 14.50 -6.35 -11.03
C THR A 78 13.26 -6.67 -11.85
N GLN A 79 12.29 -5.76 -11.92
CA GLN A 79 11.01 -6.03 -12.57
C GLN A 79 11.03 -5.69 -14.07
N VAL A 80 11.65 -4.56 -14.46
CA VAL A 80 11.77 -4.16 -15.86
C VAL A 80 12.53 -5.18 -16.73
N PRO A 81 13.67 -5.75 -16.28
CA PRO A 81 14.36 -6.78 -17.06
C PRO A 81 13.50 -8.03 -17.30
N ALA A 82 12.65 -8.37 -16.33
CA ALA A 82 11.73 -9.52 -16.39
C ALA A 82 10.47 -9.27 -17.24
N LEU A 83 10.26 -8.05 -17.74
CA LEU A 83 9.18 -7.76 -18.68
C LEU A 83 9.44 -8.39 -20.05
N PRO A 84 8.42 -9.03 -20.66
CA PRO A 84 8.50 -9.41 -22.05
C PRO A 84 8.53 -8.16 -22.94
N SER A 85 9.00 -8.31 -24.18
CA SER A 85 8.94 -7.26 -25.18
C SER A 85 7.58 -7.22 -25.87
N ASN A 86 7.30 -6.13 -26.58
CA ASN A 86 6.06 -5.94 -27.36
C ASN A 86 4.78 -5.97 -26.50
N LEU A 87 4.81 -5.30 -25.36
CA LEU A 87 3.66 -5.12 -24.48
C LEU A 87 2.62 -4.16 -25.09
N ASP A 88 1.35 -4.52 -25.00
CA ASP A 88 0.24 -3.67 -25.43
C ASP A 88 -0.21 -2.74 -24.29
N LEU A 89 -0.14 -3.24 -23.05
CA LEU A 89 -0.53 -2.54 -21.84
C LEU A 89 0.47 -2.81 -20.71
N LEU A 90 0.87 -1.76 -20.01
CA LEU A 90 1.67 -1.84 -18.80
C LEU A 90 1.08 -0.95 -17.71
N THR A 91 0.94 -1.47 -16.49
CA THR A 91 0.61 -0.64 -15.32
C THR A 91 1.79 -0.56 -14.36
N ILE A 92 1.96 0.61 -13.73
CA ILE A 92 3.07 0.92 -12.81
C ILE A 92 2.53 1.66 -11.57
N SER A 93 2.98 1.27 -10.37
CA SER A 93 2.96 2.12 -9.17
C SER A 93 4.35 2.14 -8.54
N ALA A 94 4.91 3.32 -8.28
CA ALA A 94 6.13 3.49 -7.49
C ALA A 94 6.21 4.92 -6.97
N GLY A 95 7.12 5.15 -6.03
CA GLY A 95 7.40 6.48 -5.45
C GLY A 95 7.13 6.58 -3.96
N GLY A 96 6.13 5.85 -3.43
CA GLY A 96 5.82 5.89 -1.99
C GLY A 96 6.98 5.36 -1.11
N ASN A 97 7.61 4.27 -1.53
CA ASN A 97 8.77 3.70 -0.84
C ASN A 97 10.02 4.57 -1.01
N ASP A 98 10.20 5.19 -2.18
CA ASP A 98 11.32 6.08 -2.50
C ASP A 98 11.40 7.28 -1.54
N VAL A 99 10.25 7.78 -1.09
CA VAL A 99 10.16 8.91 -0.15
C VAL A 99 10.07 8.49 1.32
N GLY A 100 10.17 7.19 1.62
CA GLY A 100 10.24 6.69 2.98
C GLY A 100 8.90 6.61 3.72
N LEU A 101 7.79 6.28 3.04
CA LEU A 101 6.47 6.18 3.66
C LEU A 101 6.46 5.30 4.93
N THR A 102 7.15 4.16 4.94
CA THR A 102 7.21 3.27 6.13
C THR A 102 7.78 3.99 7.35
N GLY A 103 8.76 4.88 7.18
CA GLY A 103 9.31 5.70 8.27
C GLY A 103 8.29 6.69 8.83
N ILE A 104 7.46 7.29 7.97
CA ILE A 104 6.35 8.16 8.38
C ILE A 104 5.29 7.35 9.14
N LEU A 105 4.89 6.18 8.62
CA LEU A 105 3.89 5.34 9.30
C LEU A 105 4.40 4.87 10.66
N SER A 106 5.69 4.49 10.73
CA SER A 106 6.36 4.13 11.96
C SER A 106 6.37 5.31 12.93
N ALA A 107 6.88 6.48 12.55
CA ALA A 107 7.08 7.57 13.51
C ALA A 107 5.81 8.38 13.87
N CYS A 108 4.87 8.54 12.93
CA CYS A 108 3.75 9.48 13.09
C CYS A 108 2.39 8.84 13.32
N ILE A 109 2.17 7.61 12.85
CA ILE A 109 0.83 7.01 12.82
C ILE A 109 0.72 5.87 13.82
N TYR A 110 1.53 4.84 13.61
CA TYR A 110 1.43 3.59 14.34
C TYR A 110 2.47 3.46 15.44
N GLN A 111 3.53 4.28 15.41
CA GLN A 111 4.59 4.23 16.42
C GLN A 111 5.21 2.84 16.50
N PHE A 112 5.37 2.16 15.35
CA PHE A 112 5.95 0.80 15.31
C PHE A 112 7.29 0.75 16.02
N TYR A 113 8.12 1.75 15.71
CA TYR A 113 9.31 2.04 16.46
C TYR A 113 9.04 3.15 17.48
N MET A 114 9.19 2.84 18.77
CA MET A 114 9.16 3.82 19.84
C MET A 114 10.47 4.61 19.87
N ALA A 115 10.47 5.71 19.12
CA ALA A 115 11.54 6.69 19.13
C ALA A 115 11.21 7.86 20.07
N ALA A 116 12.16 8.79 20.23
CA ALA A 116 11.99 10.00 21.03
C ALA A 116 10.83 10.89 20.54
N GLU A 117 10.41 11.86 21.38
CA GLU A 117 9.27 12.77 21.12
C GLU A 117 9.28 13.44 19.74
N ASP A 118 10.46 13.72 19.16
CA ASP A 118 10.64 14.45 17.89
C ASP A 118 10.65 13.57 16.63
N ALA A 119 10.54 12.24 16.77
CA ALA A 119 10.70 11.30 15.68
C ALA A 119 9.73 11.53 14.51
N CYS A 120 8.47 11.90 14.78
CA CYS A 120 7.52 12.19 13.71
C CYS A 120 7.92 13.45 12.92
N ALA A 121 8.36 14.51 13.61
CA ALA A 121 8.80 15.74 12.97
C ALA A 121 10.05 15.49 12.11
N GLU A 122 10.99 14.69 12.61
CA GLU A 122 12.19 14.27 11.87
C GLU A 122 11.82 13.46 10.63
N ALA A 123 10.96 12.45 10.78
CA ALA A 123 10.52 11.62 9.65
C ALA A 123 9.83 12.46 8.55
N ILE A 124 8.96 13.41 8.94
CA ILE A 124 8.35 14.37 8.01
C ILE A 124 9.41 15.24 7.33
N GLY A 125 10.41 15.72 8.07
CA GLY A 125 11.53 16.49 7.54
C GLY A 125 12.33 15.70 6.49
N GLN A 126 12.67 14.45 6.79
CA GLN A 126 13.39 13.55 5.88
C GLN A 126 12.57 13.24 4.62
N ALA A 127 11.27 12.93 4.76
CA ALA A 127 10.39 12.68 3.62
C ALA A 127 10.27 13.92 2.73
N ARG A 128 10.09 15.11 3.32
CA ARG A 128 10.07 16.39 2.57
C ARG A 128 11.39 16.65 1.85
N ALA A 129 12.53 16.36 2.46
CA ALA A 129 13.82 16.50 1.82
C ALA A 129 13.97 15.57 0.60
N ARG A 130 13.54 14.31 0.71
CA ARG A 130 13.51 13.35 -0.40
C ARG A 130 12.57 13.79 -1.52
N ILE A 131 11.39 14.27 -1.18
CA ILE A 131 10.41 14.80 -2.15
C ILE A 131 10.97 16.03 -2.87
N ALA A 132 11.56 16.98 -2.12
CA ALA A 132 12.12 18.20 -2.68
C ALA A 132 13.37 17.94 -3.54
N ASN A 133 14.04 16.80 -3.35
CA ASN A 133 15.16 16.39 -4.17
C ASN A 133 14.68 15.88 -5.54
N GLU A 134 14.39 16.81 -6.44
CA GLU A 134 13.95 16.45 -7.80
C GLU A 134 15.00 15.65 -8.58
N THR A 135 16.27 15.67 -8.18
CA THR A 135 17.30 14.82 -8.82
C THR A 135 17.19 13.34 -8.44
N GLU A 136 16.32 12.99 -7.49
CA GLU A 136 16.11 11.60 -7.04
C GLU A 136 14.77 11.06 -7.50
N LEU A 137 13.64 11.46 -6.91
CA LEU A 137 12.34 10.85 -7.23
C LEU A 137 11.93 11.06 -8.70
N TYR A 138 12.00 12.30 -9.19
CA TYR A 138 11.67 12.59 -10.58
C TYR A 138 12.64 11.87 -11.52
N HIS A 139 13.94 11.90 -11.25
CA HIS A 139 14.95 11.24 -12.07
C HIS A 139 14.74 9.72 -12.15
N ASN A 140 14.60 9.05 -11.01
CA ASN A 140 14.41 7.61 -10.94
C ASN A 140 13.09 7.18 -11.60
N THR A 141 12.03 7.97 -11.44
CA THR A 141 10.75 7.75 -12.12
C THR A 141 10.89 7.87 -13.64
N SER A 142 11.60 8.90 -14.12
CA SER A 142 11.87 9.07 -15.55
C SER A 142 12.68 7.92 -16.13
N LEU A 143 13.74 7.47 -15.44
CA LEU A 143 14.53 6.30 -15.85
C LEU A 143 13.68 5.02 -15.92
N LEU A 144 12.82 4.82 -14.93
CA LEU A 144 11.89 3.69 -14.91
C LEU A 144 10.95 3.72 -16.11
N ILE A 145 10.33 4.88 -16.38
CA ILE A 145 9.40 5.04 -17.51
C ILE A 145 10.13 4.83 -18.84
N ASP A 146 11.33 5.40 -19.01
CA ASP A 146 12.09 5.27 -20.25
C ASP A 146 12.52 3.83 -20.52
N ALA A 147 12.96 3.10 -19.50
CA ALA A 147 13.28 1.68 -19.61
C ALA A 147 12.04 0.82 -19.92
N ALA A 148 10.91 1.14 -19.28
CA ALA A 148 9.64 0.47 -19.54
C ALA A 148 9.14 0.71 -20.97
N LYS A 149 9.29 1.93 -21.52
CA LYS A 149 8.93 2.26 -22.91
C LYS A 149 9.63 1.37 -23.93
N GLN A 150 10.87 0.94 -23.66
CA GLN A 150 11.61 0.03 -24.55
C GLN A 150 10.96 -1.37 -24.64
N LYS A 151 10.08 -1.73 -23.71
CA LYS A 151 9.36 -3.01 -23.70
C LYS A 151 8.00 -2.93 -24.39
N MET A 152 7.51 -1.74 -24.69
CA MET A 152 6.18 -1.52 -25.24
C MET A 152 6.13 -1.75 -26.75
N ASN A 153 4.96 -2.14 -27.25
CA ASN A 153 4.66 -2.08 -28.67
C ASN A 153 4.77 -0.60 -29.15
N PRO A 154 5.56 -0.31 -30.20
CA PRO A 154 5.84 1.07 -30.61
C PRO A 154 4.66 1.78 -31.29
N HIS A 155 3.63 1.05 -31.72
CA HIS A 155 2.49 1.61 -32.45
C HIS A 155 1.30 1.91 -31.54
N HIS A 156 0.99 1.02 -30.60
CA HIS A 156 -0.20 1.13 -29.75
C HIS A 156 0.04 0.82 -28.26
N GLY A 157 1.28 0.46 -27.90
CA GLY A 157 1.64 0.15 -26.51
C GLY A 157 1.41 1.34 -25.57
N SER A 158 0.87 1.04 -24.39
CA SER A 158 0.38 2.08 -23.48
C SER A 158 0.78 1.80 -22.04
N ILE A 159 1.33 2.82 -21.36
CA ILE A 159 1.74 2.73 -19.96
C ILE A 159 0.80 3.56 -19.10
N TYR A 160 0.25 2.97 -18.04
CA TYR A 160 -0.51 3.66 -17.00
C TYR A 160 0.29 3.67 -15.71
N TYR A 161 0.75 4.85 -15.32
CA TYR A 161 1.43 5.08 -14.06
C TYR A 161 0.41 5.63 -13.06
N THR A 162 0.25 4.96 -11.93
CA THR A 162 -0.74 5.33 -10.91
C THR A 162 -0.10 6.25 -9.86
N GLY A 163 -0.85 7.26 -9.42
CA GLY A 163 -0.48 8.09 -8.27
C GLY A 163 -0.87 7.43 -6.94
N TYR A 164 -1.04 8.26 -5.91
CA TYR A 164 -1.58 7.85 -4.61
C TYR A 164 -2.73 8.76 -4.19
N ALA A 165 -3.73 8.23 -3.49
CA ALA A 165 -4.75 9.08 -2.86
C ALA A 165 -4.28 9.58 -1.49
N THR A 166 -4.72 10.78 -1.12
CA THR A 166 -4.54 11.33 0.22
C THR A 166 -5.21 10.43 1.25
N PHE A 167 -4.55 10.19 2.39
CA PHE A 167 -5.01 9.18 3.35
C PHE A 167 -6.08 9.70 4.30
N PHE A 168 -6.14 11.00 4.55
CA PHE A 168 -6.96 11.56 5.63
C PHE A 168 -7.95 12.63 5.14
N GLY A 169 -9.18 12.61 5.65
CA GLY A 169 -9.98 13.81 5.80
C GLY A 169 -9.27 14.77 6.75
N ALA A 170 -9.28 16.06 6.44
CA ALA A 170 -8.57 17.09 7.22
C ALA A 170 -9.40 18.38 7.33
N ASP A 171 -10.72 18.24 7.15
CA ASP A 171 -11.66 19.37 7.07
C ASP A 171 -12.10 19.86 8.47
N ASP A 172 -11.96 19.01 9.49
CA ASP A 172 -12.32 19.29 10.87
C ASP A 172 -11.32 18.67 11.87
N GLU A 173 -11.62 18.81 13.16
CA GLU A 173 -10.78 18.38 14.29
C GLU A 173 -11.30 17.08 14.94
N ALA A 174 -12.24 16.36 14.29
CA ALA A 174 -12.90 15.19 14.88
C ALA A 174 -11.92 14.06 15.25
N CYS A 175 -10.79 13.97 14.53
CA CYS A 175 -9.73 12.99 14.78
C CYS A 175 -8.59 13.47 15.69
N ASP A 176 -8.68 14.67 16.27
CA ASP A 176 -7.54 15.26 16.97
C ASP A 176 -7.19 14.54 18.27
N ASN A 177 -8.13 13.75 18.82
CA ASN A 177 -7.92 12.88 19.97
C ASN A 177 -7.80 11.39 19.60
N VAL A 178 -7.70 11.08 18.30
CA VAL A 178 -7.54 9.70 17.82
C VAL A 178 -6.06 9.37 17.71
N THR A 179 -5.68 8.20 18.19
CA THR A 179 -4.32 7.68 18.09
C THR A 179 -4.37 6.23 17.64
N TRP A 180 -3.44 5.87 16.77
CA TRP A 180 -3.26 4.49 16.31
C TRP A 180 -1.93 3.90 16.79
N ALA A 181 -1.27 4.54 17.76
CA ALA A 181 -0.07 4.03 18.40
C ALA A 181 -0.28 2.59 18.85
N ILE A 182 0.59 1.66 18.45
CA ILE A 182 0.47 0.26 18.88
C ILE A 182 0.80 0.10 20.37
N TRP A 183 1.63 0.99 20.91
CA TRP A 183 2.08 0.98 22.31
C TRP A 183 1.23 1.85 23.24
N LYS A 184 0.04 2.29 22.80
CA LYS A 184 -0.81 3.27 23.52
C LYS A 184 -1.17 2.89 24.96
N ASP A 185 -1.10 1.59 25.30
CA ASP A 185 -1.46 1.03 26.61
C ASP A 185 -0.27 0.92 27.56
N VAL A 186 0.97 0.96 27.04
CA VAL A 186 2.22 0.92 27.83
C VAL A 186 2.98 2.25 27.81
N GLU A 187 2.73 3.10 26.82
CA GLU A 187 3.34 4.42 26.64
C GLU A 187 2.31 5.57 26.78
N TRP A 188 2.71 6.59 27.54
CA TRP A 188 1.90 7.78 27.79
C TRP A 188 2.12 8.86 26.74
N GLU A 189 3.35 9.06 26.26
CA GLU A 189 3.69 9.97 25.15
C GLU A 189 3.35 9.31 23.81
N LYS A 190 2.30 9.82 23.14
CA LYS A 190 1.88 9.28 21.84
C LYS A 190 1.43 10.35 20.87
N GLN A 191 1.67 10.07 19.59
CA GLN A 191 1.18 10.88 18.48
C GLN A 191 -0.33 10.69 18.28
N TYR A 192 -1.00 11.81 18.02
CA TYR A 192 -2.42 11.88 17.69
C TYR A 192 -2.62 12.37 16.26
N LEU A 193 -3.71 11.93 15.64
CA LEU A 193 -4.09 12.26 14.26
C LEU A 193 -4.72 13.65 14.17
N THR A 194 -4.02 14.66 14.70
CA THR A 194 -4.43 16.06 14.65
C THR A 194 -4.68 16.52 13.21
N ARG A 195 -5.57 17.50 13.02
CA ARG A 195 -5.84 18.10 11.71
C ARG A 195 -4.57 18.58 11.03
N ASP A 196 -3.64 19.15 11.80
CA ASP A 196 -2.34 19.61 11.31
C ASP A 196 -1.49 18.43 10.79
N LEU A 197 -1.34 17.36 11.57
CA LEU A 197 -0.62 16.16 11.12
C LEU A 197 -1.25 15.58 9.86
N ARG A 198 -2.57 15.36 9.86
CA ARG A 198 -3.32 14.85 8.69
C ARG A 198 -3.11 15.71 7.45
N SER A 199 -3.13 17.04 7.60
CA SER A 199 -2.89 17.98 6.50
C SER A 199 -1.46 17.86 5.95
N LYS A 200 -0.45 17.82 6.82
CA LYS A 200 0.96 17.66 6.44
C LYS A 200 1.22 16.36 5.68
N LEU A 201 0.60 15.26 6.10
CA LEU A 201 0.70 13.96 5.43
C LEU A 201 0.05 14.00 4.04
N ASN A 202 -1.13 14.61 3.93
CA ASN A 202 -1.80 14.78 2.65
C ASN A 202 -1.02 15.69 1.69
N ASP A 203 -0.35 16.73 2.19
CA ASP A 203 0.51 17.59 1.38
C ASP A 203 1.70 16.83 0.78
N MET A 204 2.28 15.89 1.53
CA MET A 204 3.35 15.04 1.02
C MET A 204 2.85 14.11 -0.09
N VAL A 205 1.67 13.51 0.06
CA VAL A 205 1.05 12.69 -1.01
C VAL A 205 0.84 13.53 -2.28
N ARG A 206 0.28 14.74 -2.14
CA ARG A 206 0.10 15.66 -3.28
C ARG A 206 1.43 16.04 -3.94
N SER A 207 2.47 16.25 -3.15
CA SER A 207 3.81 16.59 -3.67
C SER A 207 4.43 15.44 -4.46
N VAL A 208 4.32 14.20 -3.95
CA VAL A 208 4.72 12.99 -4.68
C VAL A 208 3.96 12.87 -6.00
N ASN A 209 2.62 12.98 -5.96
CA ASN A 209 1.80 12.91 -7.17
C ASN A 209 2.18 13.98 -8.19
N SER A 210 2.46 15.21 -7.75
CA SER A 210 2.90 16.30 -8.63
C SER A 210 4.18 15.94 -9.38
N ILE A 211 5.14 15.30 -8.70
CA ILE A 211 6.40 14.85 -9.30
C ILE A 211 6.16 13.70 -10.28
N LEU A 212 5.39 12.69 -9.88
CA LEU A 212 5.06 11.54 -10.73
C LEU A 212 4.30 11.96 -11.99
N ALA A 213 3.28 12.82 -11.84
CA ALA A 213 2.50 13.36 -12.94
C ALA A 213 3.37 14.17 -13.91
N ARG A 214 4.34 14.93 -13.40
CA ARG A 214 5.31 15.67 -14.22
C ARG A 214 6.19 14.73 -15.04
N ALA A 215 6.80 13.72 -14.41
CA ALA A 215 7.62 12.71 -15.11
C ALA A 215 6.81 11.99 -16.20
N VAL A 216 5.58 11.59 -15.89
CA VAL A 216 4.67 10.94 -16.86
C VAL A 216 4.31 11.86 -18.02
N LYS A 217 3.98 13.11 -17.74
CA LYS A 217 3.64 14.11 -18.77
C LYS A 217 4.82 14.31 -19.73
N GLU A 218 6.03 14.41 -19.21
CA GLU A 218 7.24 14.63 -20.00
C GLU A 218 7.70 13.38 -20.78
N ALA A 219 7.36 12.18 -20.30
CA ALA A 219 7.61 10.93 -21.03
C ALA A 219 6.81 10.79 -22.34
N GLY A 220 5.78 11.61 -22.52
CA GLY A 220 5.03 11.76 -23.77
C GLY A 220 3.69 11.02 -23.80
N PRO A 221 2.97 11.09 -24.93
CA PRO A 221 1.56 10.70 -25.00
C PRO A 221 1.28 9.19 -24.91
N GLY A 222 2.31 8.34 -24.90
CA GLY A 222 2.16 6.89 -24.67
C GLY A 222 2.09 6.50 -23.18
N VAL A 223 2.31 7.46 -22.28
CA VAL A 223 2.26 7.27 -20.82
C VAL A 223 1.14 8.13 -20.24
N ARG A 224 0.40 7.56 -19.29
CA ARG A 224 -0.78 8.19 -18.68
C ARG A 224 -0.68 8.13 -17.16
N PHE A 225 -0.97 9.25 -16.51
CA PHE A 225 -1.01 9.32 -15.06
C PHE A 225 -2.45 9.07 -14.59
N ILE A 226 -2.64 8.11 -13.69
CA ILE A 226 -3.93 7.85 -13.06
C ILE A 226 -3.93 8.54 -11.69
N ASP A 227 -4.52 9.73 -11.65
CA ASP A 227 -4.78 10.49 -10.42
C ASP A 227 -6.15 10.14 -9.86
N TYR A 228 -6.19 9.16 -8.95
CA TYR A 228 -7.43 8.69 -8.34
C TYR A 228 -7.77 9.39 -7.01
N ASP A 229 -6.98 10.38 -6.57
CA ASP A 229 -7.22 11.07 -5.29
C ASP A 229 -8.60 11.74 -5.24
N ALA A 230 -8.99 12.40 -6.33
CA ALA A 230 -10.27 13.08 -6.42
C ALA A 230 -11.47 12.14 -6.26
N GLU A 231 -11.41 10.96 -6.88
CA GLU A 231 -12.44 9.93 -6.77
C GLU A 231 -12.53 9.39 -5.34
N ILE A 232 -11.39 9.11 -4.70
CA ILE A 232 -11.37 8.64 -3.30
C ILE A 232 -11.94 9.68 -2.35
N ARG A 233 -11.62 10.97 -2.55
CA ARG A 233 -12.20 12.07 -1.77
C ARG A 233 -13.71 12.19 -1.99
N GLN A 234 -14.18 12.10 -3.23
CA GLN A 234 -15.61 12.17 -3.55
C GLN A 234 -16.39 11.00 -2.93
N LEU A 235 -15.79 9.81 -2.92
CA LEU A 235 -16.35 8.62 -2.29
C LEU A 235 -16.21 8.62 -0.77
N ARG A 236 -15.58 9.65 -0.19
CA ARG A 236 -15.29 9.77 1.24
C ARG A 236 -14.56 8.53 1.76
N GLY A 237 -13.55 8.11 0.99
CA GLY A 237 -12.81 6.86 1.22
C GLY A 237 -11.61 6.97 2.15
N ARG A 238 -11.27 8.17 2.62
CA ARG A 238 -10.09 8.41 3.46
C ARG A 238 -10.36 8.09 4.92
N TYR A 239 -9.33 7.92 5.72
CA TYR A 239 -9.48 7.92 7.18
C TYR A 239 -9.94 9.30 7.67
N CYS A 240 -10.56 9.40 8.85
CA CYS A 240 -10.89 10.68 9.47
C CYS A 240 -11.73 11.63 8.59
N GLU A 241 -12.65 11.08 7.80
CA GLU A 241 -13.62 11.89 7.04
C GLU A 241 -14.62 12.55 8.00
N SER A 242 -15.00 13.80 7.71
CA SER A 242 -15.85 14.59 8.62
C SER A 242 -17.14 13.86 9.03
N GLY A 243 -17.42 13.73 10.33
CA GLY A 243 -18.58 13.00 10.84
C GLY A 243 -18.41 11.48 10.98
N VAL A 244 -17.21 10.95 10.72
CA VAL A 244 -16.83 9.58 11.09
C VAL A 244 -16.22 9.61 12.51
N VAL A 245 -16.66 8.69 13.37
CA VAL A 245 -16.05 8.46 14.68
C VAL A 245 -15.02 7.35 14.51
N GLU A 246 -13.73 7.69 14.54
CA GLU A 246 -12.63 6.74 14.42
C GLU A 246 -12.25 6.11 15.77
N PRO A 247 -11.72 4.87 15.81
CA PRO A 247 -11.46 3.98 14.67
C PRO A 247 -12.74 3.38 14.07
N ALA A 248 -12.83 3.32 12.74
CA ALA A 248 -13.99 2.85 12.00
C ALA A 248 -13.62 1.87 10.87
N PRO A 249 -12.95 0.75 11.19
CA PRO A 249 -12.18 -0.01 10.20
C PRO A 249 -13.01 -0.74 9.16
N ASN A 250 -14.28 -1.01 9.48
CA ASN A 250 -15.21 -1.67 8.57
C ASN A 250 -16.31 -0.72 8.07
N ARG A 251 -16.13 0.60 8.22
CA ARG A 251 -17.12 1.57 7.73
C ARG A 251 -17.31 1.42 6.22
N ALA A 252 -18.56 1.62 5.78
CA ALA A 252 -18.88 1.66 4.38
C ALA A 252 -18.10 2.78 3.68
N GLY A 253 -17.59 2.49 2.48
CA GLY A 253 -16.86 3.44 1.65
C GLY A 253 -15.40 3.67 2.05
N LEU A 254 -14.89 3.12 3.16
CA LEU A 254 -13.47 3.22 3.48
C LEU A 254 -12.63 2.54 2.39
N ALA A 255 -11.73 3.30 1.76
CA ALA A 255 -10.95 2.85 0.63
C ALA A 255 -9.61 2.23 1.02
N PHE A 256 -9.18 2.37 2.27
CA PHE A 256 -7.90 1.87 2.76
C PHE A 256 -8.07 0.98 3.98
N TYR A 257 -7.15 0.03 4.18
CA TYR A 257 -7.14 -0.80 5.38
C TYR A 257 -6.67 0.00 6.60
N GLU A 258 -7.59 0.20 7.55
CA GLU A 258 -7.29 0.68 8.89
C GLU A 258 -6.93 -0.51 9.82
N TRP A 259 -6.55 -0.22 11.07
CA TRP A 259 -6.44 -1.23 12.11
C TRP A 259 -7.68 -2.08 12.26
N ALA A 260 -7.50 -3.40 12.41
CA ALA A 260 -8.60 -4.33 12.63
C ALA A 260 -9.68 -4.34 11.51
N THR A 261 -9.33 -3.88 10.30
CA THR A 261 -10.21 -4.04 9.14
C THR A 261 -10.39 -5.53 8.85
N VAL A 262 -11.61 -5.94 8.57
CA VAL A 262 -12.02 -7.28 8.15
C VAL A 262 -13.02 -7.14 7.01
N ASP A 263 -12.63 -7.56 5.81
CA ASP A 263 -13.50 -7.53 4.64
C ASP A 263 -14.57 -8.62 4.71
N GLN A 264 -15.64 -8.41 3.95
CA GLN A 264 -16.75 -9.36 3.89
C GLN A 264 -16.26 -10.74 3.43
N GLY A 265 -16.59 -11.78 4.21
CA GLY A 265 -16.22 -13.17 3.91
C GLY A 265 -14.89 -13.61 4.52
N GLU A 266 -14.15 -12.71 5.18
CA GLU A 266 -12.93 -13.08 5.89
C GLU A 266 -13.21 -13.64 7.31
N ASN A 267 -12.27 -14.43 7.82
CA ASN A 267 -12.34 -14.94 9.19
C ASN A 267 -11.78 -13.88 10.17
N SER A 268 -12.68 -13.14 10.82
CA SER A 268 -12.31 -12.09 11.78
C SER A 268 -11.45 -12.62 12.93
N THR A 269 -11.76 -13.81 13.45
CA THR A 269 -11.01 -14.38 14.58
C THR A 269 -9.55 -14.65 14.20
N ALA A 270 -9.31 -15.21 13.02
CA ALA A 270 -7.95 -15.43 12.54
C ALA A 270 -7.20 -14.11 12.33
N LEU A 271 -7.84 -13.14 11.69
CA LEU A 271 -7.20 -11.86 11.33
C LEU A 271 -6.91 -10.93 12.52
N LEU A 272 -7.69 -11.04 13.59
CA LEU A 272 -7.61 -10.13 14.73
C LEU A 272 -6.87 -10.74 15.93
N ASN A 273 -7.00 -12.05 16.14
CA ASN A 273 -6.49 -12.69 17.35
C ASN A 273 -5.22 -13.52 17.11
N GLN A 274 -4.88 -13.84 15.86
CA GLN A 274 -3.69 -14.63 15.54
C GLN A 274 -2.60 -13.75 14.95
N THR A 275 -1.36 -14.04 15.33
CA THR A 275 -0.20 -13.56 14.58
C THR A 275 -0.19 -14.22 13.21
N GLY A 276 0.02 -13.40 12.19
CA GLY A 276 0.11 -13.88 10.83
C GLY A 276 1.40 -14.64 10.52
N ASP A 277 1.46 -15.25 9.33
CA ASP A 277 2.69 -15.87 8.79
C ASP A 277 3.90 -14.93 8.84
N ALA A 278 5.12 -15.50 8.83
CA ALA A 278 6.34 -14.74 8.56
C ALA A 278 6.24 -13.96 7.23
N VAL A 279 6.99 -12.87 7.14
CA VAL A 279 6.92 -11.94 6.00
C VAL A 279 8.29 -11.74 5.35
N PRO A 280 8.37 -11.51 4.03
CA PRO A 280 9.63 -11.23 3.37
C PRO A 280 10.31 -9.99 3.92
N ARG A 281 11.62 -10.05 4.19
CA ARG A 281 12.41 -8.98 4.82
C ARG A 281 12.39 -7.67 4.03
N PHE A 282 12.34 -7.74 2.70
CA PHE A 282 12.36 -6.58 1.81
C PHE A 282 10.96 -5.98 1.59
N SER A 283 9.91 -6.64 2.07
CA SER A 283 8.53 -6.19 1.90
C SER A 283 8.18 -5.02 2.83
N PHE A 284 7.07 -4.34 2.52
CA PHE A 284 6.46 -3.35 3.42
C PHE A 284 6.24 -3.92 4.83
N GLN A 285 5.71 -5.15 4.91
CA GLN A 285 5.45 -5.83 6.17
C GLN A 285 6.74 -6.14 6.92
N GLY A 286 7.79 -6.58 6.22
CA GLY A 286 9.11 -6.80 6.80
C GLY A 286 9.71 -5.50 7.36
N GLY A 287 9.41 -4.36 6.73
CA GLY A 287 9.70 -3.04 7.28
C GLY A 287 9.07 -2.82 8.65
N ILE A 288 7.75 -3.03 8.77
CA ILE A 288 7.01 -2.89 10.03
C ILE A 288 7.54 -3.84 11.10
N ALA A 289 7.69 -5.13 10.78
CA ALA A 289 8.12 -6.15 11.73
C ALA A 289 9.45 -5.79 12.41
N ARG A 290 10.43 -5.33 11.63
CA ARG A 290 11.73 -4.90 12.16
C ARG A 290 11.64 -3.67 13.06
N GLU A 291 10.74 -2.74 12.77
CA GLU A 291 10.55 -1.55 13.61
C GLU A 291 9.94 -1.93 14.97
N VAL A 292 9.03 -2.90 15.00
CA VAL A 292 8.48 -3.47 16.24
C VAL A 292 9.54 -4.24 17.02
N GLU A 293 10.31 -5.10 16.36
CA GLU A 293 11.41 -5.87 16.98
C GLU A 293 12.43 -4.93 17.63
N LYS A 294 12.85 -3.86 16.94
CA LYS A 294 13.76 -2.85 17.52
C LYS A 294 13.19 -2.17 18.76
N THR A 295 11.87 -1.97 18.85
CA THR A 295 11.25 -1.45 20.07
C THR A 295 11.38 -2.45 21.21
N LEU A 296 11.03 -3.71 20.97
CA LEU A 296 11.11 -4.76 21.99
C LEU A 296 12.56 -5.01 22.46
N GLU A 297 13.55 -4.88 21.56
CA GLU A 297 14.97 -4.95 21.92
C GLU A 297 15.38 -3.82 22.89
N ARG A 298 14.73 -2.65 22.80
CA ARG A 298 15.01 -1.48 23.67
C ARG A 298 14.20 -1.50 24.96
N HIS A 299 13.07 -2.19 24.97
CA HIS A 299 12.15 -2.30 26.09
C HIS A 299 11.95 -3.79 26.44
N PRO A 300 12.95 -4.45 27.05
CA PRO A 300 12.88 -5.88 27.38
C PRO A 300 11.80 -6.20 28.44
N ASP A 301 11.31 -5.19 29.14
CA ASP A 301 10.18 -5.20 30.05
C ASP A 301 8.82 -5.28 29.33
N TRP A 302 8.79 -5.01 28.02
CA TRP A 302 7.57 -5.06 27.23
C TRP A 302 7.45 -6.38 26.47
N GLU A 303 6.24 -6.93 26.39
CA GLU A 303 5.95 -8.09 25.55
C GLU A 303 4.57 -7.99 24.90
N ILE A 304 4.32 -8.91 23.97
CA ILE A 304 3.01 -9.08 23.34
C ILE A 304 2.36 -10.29 23.99
N GLU A 305 1.32 -10.05 24.78
CA GLU A 305 0.52 -11.11 25.36
C GLU A 305 -0.69 -11.41 24.46
N HIS A 306 -0.89 -12.70 24.16
CA HIS A 306 -1.96 -13.16 23.28
C HIS A 306 -3.34 -12.77 23.85
N GLY A 307 -4.10 -11.97 23.10
CA GLY A 307 -5.44 -11.50 23.49
C GLY A 307 -5.46 -10.30 24.44
N LYS A 308 -4.31 -9.86 24.98
CA LYS A 308 -4.20 -8.61 25.75
C LYS A 308 -3.43 -7.50 25.04
N GLY A 309 -2.68 -7.83 23.98
CA GLY A 309 -1.87 -6.85 23.26
C GLY A 309 -0.54 -6.62 23.96
N PHE A 310 -0.02 -5.39 23.88
CA PHE A 310 1.26 -5.05 24.49
C PHE A 310 1.11 -4.82 25.99
N VAL A 311 1.98 -5.45 26.80
CA VAL A 311 1.95 -5.39 28.26
C VAL A 311 3.34 -5.04 28.81
N ASP A 312 3.38 -4.39 29.98
CA ASP A 312 4.59 -4.04 30.71
C ASP A 312 4.73 -4.99 31.91
N LYS A 313 5.72 -5.87 31.85
CA LYS A 313 5.96 -6.93 32.84
C LYS A 313 6.18 -6.41 34.25
N ASP A 314 6.72 -5.19 34.38
CA ASP A 314 7.02 -4.63 35.69
C ASP A 314 5.81 -3.92 36.30
N LYS A 315 4.87 -3.45 35.47
CA LYS A 315 3.59 -2.90 35.92
C LYS A 315 2.51 -3.95 36.18
N ASP A 316 2.51 -5.06 35.45
CA ASP A 316 1.43 -6.07 35.50
C ASP A 316 1.66 -7.23 36.49
N LYS A 317 2.75 -7.20 37.28
CA LYS A 317 3.10 -8.21 38.32
C LYS A 317 2.11 -8.38 39.48
N GLU A 318 0.98 -7.67 39.50
CA GLU A 318 -0.08 -7.87 40.51
C GLU A 318 -1.22 -8.83 40.09
N LYS A 319 -1.16 -9.50 38.93
CA LYS A 319 -2.15 -10.54 38.60
C LYS A 319 -1.48 -11.82 38.08
N GLU A 320 -1.73 -12.89 38.82
CA GLU A 320 -1.05 -14.19 38.78
C GLU A 320 -0.95 -14.85 37.39
N GLY A 321 0.25 -15.40 37.12
CA GLY A 321 0.45 -16.84 36.91
C GLY A 321 -0.04 -17.47 35.61
N GLY A 322 0.73 -17.32 34.54
CA GLY A 322 0.62 -18.13 33.33
C GLY A 322 1.87 -17.97 32.47
N ASP A 323 2.77 -18.94 32.56
CA ASP A 323 3.93 -19.09 31.67
C ASP A 323 3.43 -19.46 30.27
N ASP A 324 3.84 -18.69 29.27
CA ASP A 324 4.04 -19.10 27.88
C ASP A 324 4.99 -18.07 27.24
N GLY A 325 6.27 -18.15 27.63
CA GLY A 325 7.31 -17.35 27.00
C GLY A 325 7.47 -17.70 25.52
N VAL A 326 7.06 -16.80 24.62
CA VAL A 326 7.48 -16.85 23.21
C VAL A 326 8.80 -16.10 23.07
N GLY A 327 9.87 -16.76 23.50
CA GLY A 327 11.22 -16.42 23.08
C GLY A 327 11.43 -16.93 21.67
N GLY A 328 11.29 -16.05 20.68
CA GLY A 328 11.54 -16.35 19.27
C GLY A 328 12.70 -15.52 18.73
N GLU A 329 13.91 -15.69 19.24
CA GLU A 329 15.09 -15.39 18.43
C GLU A 329 15.17 -16.43 17.30
N GLY A 330 15.20 -15.99 16.04
CA GLY A 330 15.37 -16.93 14.94
C GLY A 330 15.36 -16.30 13.55
N TRP A 331 16.51 -15.78 13.12
CA TRP A 331 16.77 -15.50 11.71
C TRP A 331 16.78 -16.80 10.91
N LEU A 332 15.79 -16.97 10.02
CA LEU A 332 15.81 -17.99 8.98
C LEU A 332 15.70 -17.31 7.62
N GLY A 333 16.86 -16.92 7.04
CA GLY A 333 16.95 -16.47 5.65
C GLY A 333 16.34 -15.09 5.36
N ASP A 334 15.56 -15.00 4.27
CA ASP A 334 14.97 -13.77 3.73
C ASP A 334 13.63 -13.38 4.39
N GLU A 335 13.29 -13.96 5.54
CA GLU A 335 12.02 -13.79 6.25
C GLU A 335 12.19 -13.09 7.61
N VAL A 336 11.14 -12.41 8.06
CA VAL A 336 11.04 -11.75 9.37
C VAL A 336 9.79 -12.26 10.08
N HIS A 337 9.92 -12.56 11.39
CA HIS A 337 8.80 -13.02 12.20
C HIS A 337 7.76 -11.91 12.35
N TRP A 338 6.48 -12.27 12.28
CA TRP A 338 5.39 -11.29 12.38
C TRP A 338 4.73 -11.37 13.75
N LEU A 339 4.83 -10.30 14.53
CA LEU A 339 4.41 -10.25 15.92
C LEU A 339 3.04 -9.59 16.16
N LEU A 340 2.47 -8.95 15.14
CA LEU A 340 1.20 -8.23 15.24
C LEU A 340 0.03 -9.10 14.74
N PRO A 341 -1.25 -8.72 14.97
CA PRO A 341 -2.38 -9.35 14.30
C PRO A 341 -2.19 -9.41 12.77
N ASP A 342 -2.65 -10.47 12.11
CA ASP A 342 -2.43 -10.62 10.65
C ASP A 342 -3.07 -9.48 9.83
N SER A 343 -4.23 -8.98 10.27
CA SER A 343 -4.90 -7.81 9.65
C SER A 343 -4.03 -6.54 9.61
N TYR A 344 -2.97 -6.47 10.41
CA TYR A 344 -2.11 -5.29 10.52
C TYR A 344 -1.11 -5.19 9.37
N LYS A 345 -0.87 -6.30 8.64
CA LYS A 345 0.04 -6.34 7.48
C LYS A 345 -0.37 -5.43 6.35
N ARG A 346 -1.67 -5.16 6.23
CA ARG A 346 -2.29 -4.48 5.08
C ARG A 346 -2.60 -3.02 5.28
N VAL A 347 -2.29 -2.47 6.44
CA VAL A 347 -2.62 -1.08 6.74
C VAL A 347 -2.11 -0.11 5.69
N PHE A 348 -2.87 0.97 5.47
CA PHE A 348 -2.59 1.99 4.45
C PHE A 348 -2.64 1.52 3.00
N HIS A 349 -2.95 0.25 2.73
CA HIS A 349 -3.17 -0.22 1.37
C HIS A 349 -4.65 -0.12 0.98
N LEU A 350 -4.91 -0.09 -0.32
CA LEU A 350 -6.26 0.02 -0.84
C LEU A 350 -7.05 -1.26 -0.57
N ARG A 351 -8.31 -1.09 -0.16
CA ARG A 351 -9.35 -2.12 -0.18
C ARG A 351 -9.86 -2.30 -1.61
N LEU A 352 -10.71 -3.32 -1.80
CA LEU A 352 -11.32 -3.64 -3.10
C LEU A 352 -11.84 -2.41 -3.84
N MET A 353 -12.64 -1.57 -3.18
CA MET A 353 -13.23 -0.37 -3.81
C MET A 353 -12.15 0.58 -4.35
N GLY A 354 -11.06 0.80 -3.60
CA GLY A 354 -9.96 1.65 -4.03
C GLY A 354 -9.26 1.10 -5.28
N HIS A 355 -9.06 -0.22 -5.35
CA HIS A 355 -8.51 -0.87 -6.54
C HIS A 355 -9.47 -0.82 -7.74
N GLU A 356 -10.78 -0.96 -7.52
CA GLU A 356 -11.80 -0.83 -8.56
C GLU A 356 -11.82 0.58 -9.16
N VAL A 357 -11.65 1.63 -8.35
CA VAL A 357 -11.52 3.01 -8.84
C VAL A 357 -10.36 3.13 -9.82
N ILE A 358 -9.17 2.66 -9.46
CA ILE A 358 -7.98 2.71 -10.34
C ILE A 358 -8.22 1.92 -11.62
N ALA A 359 -8.70 0.68 -11.51
CA ALA A 359 -8.93 -0.21 -12.64
C ALA A 359 -9.97 0.39 -13.61
N ARG A 360 -11.04 0.99 -13.08
CA ARG A 360 -12.05 1.70 -13.88
C ARG A 360 -11.47 2.90 -14.60
N MET A 361 -10.68 3.74 -13.93
CA MET A 361 -10.06 4.92 -14.56
C MET A 361 -9.11 4.54 -15.71
N VAL A 362 -8.36 3.45 -15.58
CA VAL A 362 -7.54 2.91 -16.68
C VAL A 362 -8.42 2.52 -17.87
N VAL A 363 -9.52 1.83 -17.63
CA VAL A 363 -10.46 1.38 -18.67
C VAL A 363 -11.14 2.56 -19.35
N GLU A 364 -11.57 3.57 -18.61
CA GLU A 364 -12.18 4.78 -19.16
C GLU A 364 -11.21 5.53 -20.10
N ASP A 365 -9.92 5.59 -19.78
CA ASP A 365 -8.91 6.17 -20.68
C ASP A 365 -8.66 5.30 -21.93
N LEU A 366 -8.62 3.97 -21.77
CA LEU A 366 -8.52 3.03 -22.90
C LEU A 366 -9.71 3.15 -23.87
N GLU A 367 -10.92 3.35 -23.35
CA GLU A 367 -12.13 3.55 -24.18
C GLU A 367 -12.04 4.84 -25.00
N LYS A 368 -11.63 5.95 -24.38
CA LYS A 368 -11.45 7.23 -25.07
C LYS A 368 -10.48 7.12 -26.26
N ARG A 369 -9.46 6.26 -26.14
CA ARG A 369 -8.47 6.01 -27.20
C ARG A 369 -8.90 4.99 -28.25
N SER A 370 -9.89 4.15 -27.97
CA SER A 370 -10.41 3.21 -28.95
C SER A 370 -11.42 3.86 -29.92
N ILE A 371 -11.88 5.08 -29.58
CA ILE A 371 -12.88 5.85 -30.34
C ILE A 371 -12.21 6.93 -31.23
N GLY A 372 -11.02 7.39 -30.89
CA GLY A 372 -10.24 8.39 -31.64
C GLY A 372 -9.08 7.76 -32.38
#